data_AF-A0A1Q2KVU9-F1
#
_entry.id   AF-A0A1Q2KVU9-F1
#
_cell.length_a   1.000
_cell.length_b   1.000
_cell.length_c   1.000
_cell.angle_alpha   90.00
_cell.angle_beta   90.00
_cell.angle_gamma   90.00
#
_symmetry.space_group_name_H-M   'P 1'
#
loop_
_entity.id
_entity.type
_entity.pdbx_description
1 polymer ?
#
loop_
_entity_poly.entity_id
_entity_poly.type
_entity_poly.pdbx_seq_one_letter_code
_entity_poly.pdbx_strand_id
1 'polypeptide(L)'
;MNRWKAAKLVPAVSLALLAAGCAEDPEIPDTEEPAERTVETDLAQSSITYDGEEYVFDRIVPVEDIDQEQLVETGEVTDEEDNTLIGAEILSYEADGSLFIVDDTGPVDEWLKYTAE
;
A
#
# COMPACT_ATOMS: atom_id res chain seq x y z
N MET A 1 3.93 46.64 -23.52
CA MET A 1 4.27 47.31 -24.79
C MET A 1 5.64 46.83 -25.26
N ASN A 2 5.77 46.59 -26.58
CA ASN A 2 6.98 46.32 -27.39
C ASN A 2 7.59 44.91 -27.21
N ARG A 3 7.40 43.92 -28.12
CA ARG A 3 7.75 43.76 -29.55
C ARG A 3 9.23 43.97 -29.88
N TRP A 4 9.94 42.88 -30.21
CA TRP A 4 10.60 42.61 -31.52
C TRP A 4 11.47 41.33 -31.48
N LYS A 5 11.16 40.33 -32.32
CA LYS A 5 11.80 39.95 -33.62
C LYS A 5 13.04 39.06 -33.46
N ALA A 6 12.97 37.84 -34.01
CA ALA A 6 13.80 37.43 -35.15
C ALA A 6 13.43 36.02 -35.62
N ALA A 7 13.16 35.90 -36.91
CA ALA A 7 12.90 34.67 -37.64
C ALA A 7 14.19 33.92 -37.97
N LYS A 8 14.11 32.59 -38.13
CA LYS A 8 14.96 31.84 -39.06
C LYS A 8 14.13 30.79 -39.79
N LEU A 9 14.38 30.74 -41.09
CA LEU A 9 13.70 30.01 -42.15
C LEU A 9 14.27 28.58 -42.33
N VAL A 10 13.40 27.68 -42.81
CA VAL A 10 13.62 26.61 -43.84
C VAL A 10 14.24 25.28 -43.37
N PRO A 11 13.91 24.10 -43.97
CA PRO A 11 13.14 23.85 -45.20
C PRO A 11 11.89 22.97 -45.08
N ALA A 12 11.07 23.06 -46.13
CA ALA A 12 9.97 22.16 -46.44
C ALA A 12 10.48 20.74 -46.70
N VAL A 13 9.92 19.78 -45.95
CA VAL A 13 9.95 18.36 -46.32
C VAL A 13 8.53 18.00 -46.69
N SER A 14 8.25 18.00 -48.00
CA SER A 14 7.05 17.35 -48.55
C SER A 14 7.27 15.84 -48.45
N LEU A 15 6.83 15.23 -47.34
CA LEU A 15 6.75 13.78 -47.25
C LEU A 15 5.36 13.35 -47.73
N ALA A 16 5.38 12.51 -48.75
CA ALA A 16 4.23 12.03 -49.49
C ALA A 16 3.19 11.36 -48.58
N LEU A 17 1.92 11.73 -48.78
CA LEU A 17 0.80 10.84 -48.49
C LEU A 17 0.96 9.60 -49.40
N LEU A 18 1.38 8.48 -48.82
CA LEU A 18 0.96 7.17 -49.30
C LEU A 18 -0.22 6.70 -48.45
N ALA A 19 -1.26 6.30 -49.15
CA ALA A 19 -2.53 5.84 -48.63
C ALA A 19 -2.43 4.43 -48.02
N ALA A 20 -3.30 4.21 -47.04
CA ALA A 20 -3.97 2.95 -46.71
C ALA A 20 -3.09 1.73 -46.40
N GLY A 21 -2.73 1.61 -45.13
CA GLY A 21 -2.51 0.35 -44.43
C GLY A 21 -2.83 0.63 -42.96
N CYS A 22 -3.67 -0.20 -42.35
CA CYS A 22 -4.24 -0.01 -41.02
C CYS A 22 -3.20 0.53 -40.02
N ALA A 23 -3.49 1.69 -39.43
CA ALA A 23 -2.81 2.11 -38.22
C ALA A 23 -3.23 1.12 -37.14
N GLU A 24 -2.36 0.16 -36.83
CA GLU A 24 -2.32 -0.45 -35.51
C GLU A 24 -1.97 0.70 -34.57
N ASP A 25 -3.01 1.25 -33.95
CA ASP A 25 -2.90 2.19 -32.84
C ASP A 25 -1.95 1.54 -31.83
N PRO A 26 -0.84 2.18 -31.43
CA PRO A 26 0.00 1.61 -30.40
C PRO A 26 -0.84 1.59 -29.12
N GLU A 27 -1.36 0.41 -28.80
CA GLU A 27 -2.00 0.11 -27.52
C GLU A 27 -1.01 0.59 -26.46
N ILE A 28 -1.32 1.73 -25.85
CA ILE A 28 -0.64 2.20 -24.65
C ILE A 28 -0.79 1.03 -23.69
N PRO A 29 0.30 0.40 -23.21
CA PRO A 29 0.17 -0.67 -22.25
C PRO A 29 -0.68 -0.13 -21.10
N ASP A 30 -1.73 -0.88 -20.76
CA ASP A 30 -2.64 -0.60 -19.66
C ASP A 30 -1.90 0.15 -18.57
N THR A 31 -2.36 1.38 -18.32
CA THR A 31 -2.05 2.03 -17.05
C THR A 31 -2.56 1.04 -16.01
N GLU A 32 -1.64 0.26 -15.45
CA GLU A 32 -1.92 -0.58 -14.29
C GLU A 32 -2.57 0.35 -13.28
N GLU A 33 -3.89 0.28 -13.17
CA GLU A 33 -4.59 0.86 -12.04
C GLU A 33 -3.88 0.27 -10.82
N PRO A 34 -3.43 1.10 -9.86
CA PRO A 34 -2.78 0.59 -8.66
C PRO A 34 -3.72 -0.45 -8.09
N ALA A 35 -3.25 -1.70 -7.95
CA ALA A 35 -4.05 -2.79 -7.45
C ALA A 35 -4.74 -2.30 -6.16
N GLU A 36 -6.04 -2.06 -6.25
CA GLU A 36 -6.85 -1.75 -5.08
C GLU A 36 -6.69 -2.96 -4.17
N ARG A 37 -6.00 -2.78 -3.03
CA ARG A 37 -5.76 -3.83 -2.06
C ARG A 37 -7.10 -4.50 -1.73
N THR A 38 -7.30 -5.74 -2.18
CA THR A 38 -8.38 -6.62 -1.69
C THR A 38 -8.06 -7.17 -0.29
N VAL A 39 -7.28 -6.43 0.51
CA VAL A 39 -6.64 -6.88 1.74
C VAL A 39 -7.61 -6.87 2.93
N GLU A 40 -8.64 -6.03 2.92
CA GLU A 40 -9.60 -5.96 4.03
C GLU A 40 -10.39 -7.25 4.25
N THR A 41 -10.65 -8.04 3.20
CA THR A 41 -11.45 -9.29 3.32
C THR A 41 -10.68 -10.45 3.94
N ASP A 42 -9.36 -10.53 3.78
CA ASP A 42 -8.53 -11.60 4.38
C ASP A 42 -8.15 -11.26 5.83
N LEU A 43 -7.90 -9.98 6.14
CA LEU A 43 -7.55 -9.54 7.51
C LEU A 43 -8.66 -9.85 8.52
N ALA A 44 -9.93 -9.76 8.12
CA ALA A 44 -11.07 -10.09 9.00
C ALA A 44 -11.10 -11.56 9.47
N GLN A 45 -10.34 -12.44 8.82
CA GLN A 45 -10.19 -13.85 9.21
C GLN A 45 -8.85 -14.13 9.91
N SER A 46 -8.02 -13.10 10.11
CA SER A 46 -6.70 -13.24 10.72
C SER A 46 -6.78 -13.31 12.25
N SER A 47 -5.95 -14.18 12.82
CA SER A 47 -5.75 -14.31 14.25
C SER A 47 -4.29 -14.57 14.55
N ILE A 48 -3.83 -14.19 15.74
CA ILE A 48 -2.47 -14.39 16.21
C ILE A 48 -2.54 -15.21 17.49
N THR A 49 -1.70 -16.24 17.61
CA THR A 49 -1.51 -16.93 18.90
C THR A 49 -0.32 -16.34 19.63
N TYR A 50 -0.55 -15.70 20.77
CA TYR A 50 0.49 -15.08 21.59
C TYR A 50 0.35 -15.52 23.06
N ASP A 51 1.44 -15.99 23.67
CA ASP A 51 1.47 -16.56 25.04
C ASP A 51 0.39 -17.63 25.32
N GLY A 52 -0.02 -18.37 24.28
CA GLY A 52 -1.05 -19.41 24.37
C GLY A 52 -2.49 -18.91 24.36
N GLU A 53 -2.70 -17.62 24.10
CA GLU A 53 -4.01 -16.98 23.92
C GLU A 53 -4.18 -16.54 22.45
N GLU A 54 -5.41 -16.63 21.95
CA GLU A 54 -5.77 -16.23 20.59
C GLU A 54 -6.26 -14.79 20.55
N TYR A 55 -5.68 -14.01 19.65
CA TYR A 55 -6.02 -12.62 19.40
C TYR A 55 -6.58 -12.48 18.00
N VAL A 56 -7.79 -11.96 17.86
CA VAL A 56 -8.45 -11.79 16.56
C VAL A 56 -8.31 -10.36 16.08
N PHE A 57 -8.25 -10.19 14.76
CA PHE A 57 -8.21 -8.86 14.15
C PHE A 57 -9.43 -8.03 14.54
N ASP A 58 -9.18 -6.84 15.08
CA ASP A 58 -10.21 -5.84 15.44
C ASP A 58 -10.37 -4.84 14.30
N ARG A 59 -9.28 -4.13 13.97
CA ARG A 59 -9.28 -3.04 12.99
C ARG A 59 -7.88 -2.58 12.63
N ILE A 60 -7.80 -1.77 11.58
CA ILE A 60 -6.65 -0.94 11.24
C ILE A 60 -6.70 0.36 12.06
N VAL A 61 -5.57 0.78 12.61
CA VAL A 61 -5.44 1.97 13.47
C VAL A 61 -4.32 2.87 12.92
N PRO A 62 -4.58 4.16 12.65
CA PRO A 62 -3.52 5.10 12.31
C PRO A 62 -2.49 5.19 13.43
N VAL A 63 -1.20 5.21 13.10
CA VAL A 63 -0.13 5.26 14.11
C VAL A 63 -0.22 6.51 14.99
N GLU A 64 -0.77 7.61 14.48
CA GLU A 64 -1.00 8.84 15.24
C GLU A 64 -2.03 8.69 16.38
N ASP A 65 -2.92 7.69 16.30
CA ASP A 65 -3.93 7.39 17.31
C ASP A 65 -3.45 6.38 18.36
N ILE A 66 -2.23 5.84 18.21
CA ILE A 66 -1.62 4.86 19.13
C ILE A 66 -0.69 5.60 20.10
N ASP A 67 -0.90 5.39 21.41
CA ASP A 67 0.05 5.87 22.42
C ASP A 67 1.30 4.98 22.42
N GLN A 68 2.33 5.38 21.67
CA GLN A 68 3.52 4.57 21.49
C GLN A 68 4.31 4.33 22.78
N GLU A 69 4.10 5.13 23.82
CA GLU A 69 4.73 4.91 25.14
C GLU A 69 4.13 3.69 25.87
N GLN A 70 3.00 3.18 25.41
CA GLN A 70 2.33 1.98 25.94
C GLN A 70 2.65 0.72 25.14
N LEU A 71 3.43 0.82 24.06
CA LEU A 71 3.84 -0.33 23.24
C LEU A 71 5.08 -0.99 23.82
N VAL A 72 5.05 -2.31 23.86
CA VAL A 72 6.16 -3.13 24.31
C VAL A 72 6.49 -4.16 23.24
N GLU A 73 7.74 -4.15 22.78
CA GLU A 73 8.29 -5.17 21.89
C GLU A 73 8.19 -6.56 22.54
N THR A 74 7.52 -7.48 21.86
CA THR A 74 7.38 -8.86 22.36
C THR A 74 8.60 -9.72 21.99
N GLY A 75 9.31 -9.35 20.92
CA GLY A 75 10.36 -10.16 20.31
C GLY A 75 9.83 -11.30 19.44
N GLU A 76 8.51 -11.39 19.26
CA GLU A 76 7.85 -12.35 18.38
C GLU A 76 7.45 -11.68 17.06
N VAL A 77 7.36 -12.50 16.02
CA VAL A 77 6.91 -12.10 14.70
C VAL A 77 5.82 -13.05 14.25
N THR A 78 4.92 -12.56 13.42
CA THR A 78 3.87 -13.37 12.79
C THR A 78 4.42 -14.42 11.84
N ASP A 79 3.66 -15.49 11.64
CA ASP A 79 4.01 -16.60 10.74
C ASP A 79 2.93 -16.87 9.67
N GLU A 80 3.08 -17.98 8.95
CA GLU A 80 2.17 -18.37 7.85
C GLU A 80 0.78 -18.80 8.34
N GLU A 81 0.63 -19.16 9.62
CA GLU A 81 -0.61 -19.64 10.21
C GLU A 81 -1.51 -18.48 10.69
N ASP A 82 -0.96 -17.29 10.93
CA ASP A 82 -1.68 -16.12 11.46
C ASP A 82 -2.62 -15.44 10.45
N ASN A 83 -2.59 -15.87 9.17
CA ASN A 83 -3.40 -15.31 8.07
C ASN A 83 -3.29 -13.78 7.94
N THR A 84 -2.13 -13.22 8.26
CA THR A 84 -1.83 -11.77 8.20
C THR A 84 -0.49 -11.52 7.50
N LEU A 85 0.13 -10.35 7.70
CA LEU A 85 1.47 -10.05 7.23
C LEU A 85 2.49 -11.02 7.85
N ILE A 86 3.16 -11.85 7.06
CA ILE A 86 4.14 -12.82 7.54
C ILE A 86 5.45 -12.12 7.93
N GLY A 87 6.01 -12.47 9.08
CA GLY A 87 7.30 -11.96 9.57
C GLY A 87 7.24 -10.52 10.07
N ALA A 88 6.05 -10.01 10.36
CA ALA A 88 5.83 -8.68 10.91
C ALA A 88 5.95 -8.73 12.44
N GLU A 89 6.50 -7.66 13.02
CA GLU A 89 6.70 -7.57 14.47
C GLU A 89 5.37 -7.47 15.22
N ILE A 90 5.27 -8.24 16.31
CA ILE A 90 4.14 -8.20 17.24
C ILE A 90 4.52 -7.31 18.42
N LEU A 91 3.71 -6.29 18.68
CA LEU A 91 3.84 -5.38 19.81
C LEU A 91 2.67 -5.57 20.77
N SER A 92 2.93 -5.65 22.07
CA SER A 92 1.87 -5.68 23.08
C SER A 92 1.55 -4.28 23.56
N TYR A 93 0.28 -4.00 23.85
CA TYR A 93 -0.19 -2.68 24.28
C TYR A 93 -0.66 -2.72 25.72
N GLU A 94 0.10 -2.11 26.63
CA GLU A 94 -0.12 -2.24 28.08
C GLU A 94 -1.47 -1.68 28.55
N ALA A 95 -2.03 -0.71 27.84
CA ALA A 95 -3.24 -0.02 28.27
C ALA A 95 -4.50 -0.90 28.27
N ASP A 96 -4.61 -1.81 27.29
CA ASP A 96 -5.78 -2.68 27.15
C ASP A 96 -5.44 -4.16 26.84
N GLY A 97 -4.15 -4.50 26.71
CA GLY A 97 -3.69 -5.85 26.43
C GLY A 97 -3.80 -6.27 24.96
N SER A 98 -4.24 -5.38 24.06
CA SER A 98 -4.25 -5.68 22.62
C SER A 98 -2.85 -5.89 22.05
N LEU A 99 -2.78 -6.58 20.93
CA LEU A 99 -1.58 -6.67 20.11
C LEU A 99 -1.66 -5.74 18.91
N PHE A 100 -0.51 -5.24 18.47
CA PHE A 100 -0.36 -4.48 17.24
C PHE A 100 0.65 -5.15 16.32
N ILE A 101 0.34 -5.20 15.02
CA ILE A 101 1.28 -5.53 13.96
C ILE A 101 1.62 -4.26 13.19
N VAL A 102 2.91 -4.03 12.96
CA VAL A 102 3.41 -2.97 12.08
C VAL A 102 3.09 -3.31 10.62
N ASP A 103 2.23 -2.52 9.96
CA ASP A 103 2.02 -2.58 8.50
C ASP A 103 2.63 -1.34 7.82
N ASP A 104 3.76 -1.53 7.15
CA ASP A 104 4.48 -0.47 6.41
C ASP A 104 4.26 -0.56 4.88
N THR A 105 3.31 -1.37 4.43
CA THR A 105 3.08 -1.61 3.01
C THR A 105 2.21 -0.55 2.33
N GLY A 106 1.50 0.26 3.12
CA GLY A 106 0.63 1.33 2.66
C GLY A 106 1.35 2.68 2.46
N PRO A 107 0.71 3.66 1.78
CA PRO A 107 1.24 5.01 1.67
C PRO A 107 1.14 5.82 2.98
N VAL A 108 0.49 5.27 4.00
CA VAL A 108 0.24 5.87 5.31
C VAL A 108 0.67 4.90 6.40
N ASP A 109 1.16 5.43 7.52
CA ASP A 109 1.54 4.64 8.68
C ASP A 109 0.28 4.19 9.45
N GLU A 110 -0.15 2.95 9.20
CA GLU A 110 -1.33 2.33 9.78
C GLU A 110 -0.97 0.94 10.29
N TRP A 111 -1.40 0.60 11.50
CA TRP A 111 -1.07 -0.69 12.14
C TRP A 111 -2.32 -1.52 12.37
N LEU A 112 -2.14 -2.83 12.41
CA LEU A 112 -3.24 -3.78 12.60
C LEU A 112 -3.40 -4.05 14.10
N LYS A 113 -4.58 -3.77 14.66
CA LYS A 113 -4.91 -4.07 16.06
C LYS A 113 -5.61 -5.42 16.17
N TYR A 114 -5.16 -6.22 17.13
CA TYR A 114 -5.75 -7.50 17.50
C TYR A 114 -6.15 -7.52 18.98
N THR A 115 -7.26 -8.15 19.32
CA THR A 115 -7.78 -8.24 20.70
C THR A 115 -8.07 -9.68 21.07
N ALA A 116 -7.83 -10.04 22.33
CA ALA A 116 -8.16 -11.37 22.86
C ALA A 116 -9.67 -11.65 22.72
N GLU A 117 -10.03 -12.90 22.39
CA GLU A 117 -11.43 -13.38 22.35
C GLU A 117 -12.07 -13.63 23.74
#